data_AF-A0A0D8MVQ7-F1
#
_entry.id   AF-A0A0D8MVQ7-F1
#
_cell.length_a   1.000
_cell.length_b   1.000
_cell.length_c   1.000
_cell.angle_alpha   90.00
_cell.angle_beta   90.00
_cell.angle_gamma   90.00
#
_symmetry.space_group_name_H-M   'P 1'
#
loop_
_entity.id
_entity.type
_entity.pdbx_description
1 polymer ?
#
loop_
_entity_poly.entity_id
_entity_poly.type
_entity_poly.pdbx_seq_one_letter_code
_entity_poly.pdbx_strand_id
1 'polypeptide(L)'
;MSFDEHLNNFIKQREQFGTPSQQRQQKRNAYVVVDATDQSKAREAMAKEQELASKRAEFETKQHHDRIKGRCVLPDEAKALESTQTHARPADPGRIAYIQQLKKDLKLKKYSN
;
A
#
# COMPACT_ATOMS: atom_id res chain seq x y z
N MET A 1 17.78 41.24 29.23
CA MET A 1 16.32 41.11 29.04
C MET A 1 15.84 39.98 29.94
N SER A 2 15.29 40.34 31.10
CA SER A 2 14.76 39.37 32.06
C SER A 2 13.47 38.75 31.52
N PHE A 3 13.18 37.50 31.86
CA PHE A 3 11.95 36.80 31.46
C PHE A 3 10.68 37.59 31.83
N ASP A 4 10.69 38.28 32.97
CA ASP A 4 9.59 39.13 33.43
C ASP A 4 9.36 40.34 32.51
N GLU A 5 10.42 40.87 31.90
CA GLU A 5 10.33 41.99 30.97
C GLU A 5 9.64 41.57 29.66
N HIS A 6 9.88 40.33 29.23
CA HIS A 6 9.25 39.75 28.04
C HIS A 6 7.76 39.48 28.25
N LEU A 7 7.36 38.96 29.42
CA LEU A 7 5.95 38.75 29.76
C LEU A 7 5.19 40.07 29.85
N ASN A 8 5.78 41.09 30.48
CA ASN A 8 5.17 42.41 30.57
C ASN A 8 4.99 43.07 29.20
N ASN A 9 5.94 42.91 28.28
CA ASN A 9 5.79 43.39 26.90
C ASN A 9 4.70 42.63 26.13
N PHE A 10 4.58 41.32 26.35
CA PHE A 10 3.54 40.51 25.72
C PHE A 10 2.13 40.91 26.19
N ILE A 11 1.95 41.17 27.48
CA ILE A 11 0.68 41.65 28.06
C ILE A 11 0.32 43.03 27.49
N LYS A 12 1.29 43.96 27.45
CA LYS A 12 1.08 45.31 26.87
C LYS A 12 0.69 45.27 25.40
N GLN A 13 1.30 44.40 24.60
CA GLN A 13 0.91 44.24 23.19
C GLN A 13 -0.53 43.70 23.07
N ARG A 14 -0.89 42.70 23.89
CA ARG A 14 -2.25 42.14 23.87
C ARG A 14 -3.32 43.17 24.20
N GLU A 15 -3.07 44.08 25.14
CA GLU A 15 -4.00 45.16 25.48
C GLU A 15 -4.08 46.25 24.41
N GLN A 16 -2.96 46.58 23.75
CA GLN A 16 -2.96 47.54 22.63
C GLN A 16 -3.77 47.04 21.42
N PHE A 17 -3.80 45.73 21.15
CA PHE A 17 -4.62 45.14 20.09
C PHE A 17 -6.03 44.72 20.56
N GLY A 18 -6.38 44.96 21.83
CA GLY A 18 -7.62 44.50 22.47
C GLY A 18 -8.83 45.45 22.34
N THR A 19 -8.70 46.61 21.70
CA THR A 19 -9.84 47.50 21.44
C THR A 19 -10.40 47.25 20.04
N PRO A 20 -11.67 46.82 19.89
CA PRO A 20 -12.29 46.65 18.58
C PRO A 20 -12.72 48.02 18.06
N SER A 21 -11.76 48.82 17.60
CA SER A 21 -12.08 50.02 16.83
C SER A 21 -12.55 49.58 15.43
N GLN A 22 -13.82 49.86 15.19
CA GLN A 22 -14.53 49.62 13.96
C GLN A 22 -13.90 50.38 12.78
N GLN A 23 -13.02 49.76 12.00
CA GLN A 23 -12.77 50.24 10.64
C GLN A 23 -12.56 49.07 9.66
N ARG A 24 -13.63 48.82 8.89
CA ARG A 24 -13.64 48.42 7.48
C ARG A 24 -12.25 48.11 6.89
N GLN A 25 -11.80 46.88 7.05
CA GLN A 25 -10.96 46.26 6.03
C GLN A 25 -11.71 45.05 5.49
N GLN A 26 -12.05 45.21 4.22
CA GLN A 26 -12.76 44.30 3.35
C GLN A 26 -12.43 42.85 3.72
N LYS A 27 -13.45 42.03 3.94
CA LYS A 27 -13.32 40.57 3.82
C LYS A 27 -12.81 40.32 2.40
N ARG A 28 -11.49 40.29 2.22
CA ARG A 28 -10.86 39.67 1.08
C ARG A 28 -11.28 38.22 1.20
N ASN A 29 -12.29 37.82 0.44
CA ASN A 29 -12.64 36.43 0.26
C ASN A 29 -11.32 35.74 -0.09
N ALA A 30 -10.80 34.94 0.84
CA ALA A 30 -9.60 34.17 0.57
C ALA A 30 -9.86 33.41 -0.71
N TYR A 31 -8.98 33.55 -1.71
CA TYR A 31 -9.11 32.85 -2.97
C TYR A 31 -9.04 31.34 -2.65
N VAL A 32 -10.20 30.68 -2.61
CA VAL A 32 -10.28 29.25 -2.44
C VAL A 32 -9.94 28.67 -3.81
N VAL A 33 -8.73 28.14 -3.94
CA VAL A 33 -8.33 27.36 -5.13
C VAL A 33 -9.18 26.10 -5.12
N VAL A 34 -10.31 26.13 -5.82
CA VAL A 34 -11.15 24.95 -6.03
C VAL A 34 -10.47 24.13 -7.11
N ASP A 35 -9.98 22.95 -6.74
CA ASP A 35 -9.35 22.04 -7.67
C ASP A 35 -10.41 21.45 -8.60
N ALA A 36 -10.44 21.92 -9.85
CA ALA A 36 -11.45 21.51 -10.84
C ALA A 36 -11.41 20.01 -11.19
N THR A 37 -10.31 19.34 -10.84
CA THR A 37 -10.03 17.96 -11.24
C THR A 37 -9.79 17.02 -10.05
N ASP A 38 -10.06 17.48 -8.82
CA ASP A 38 -9.82 16.73 -7.58
C ASP A 38 -8.39 16.18 -7.44
N GLN A 39 -7.40 16.75 -8.16
CA GLN A 39 -6.02 16.24 -8.19
C GLN A 39 -5.36 16.30 -6.81
N SER A 40 -5.67 17.34 -6.05
CA SER A 40 -5.19 17.54 -4.69
C SER A 40 -5.68 16.43 -3.76
N LYS A 41 -6.94 15.99 -3.89
CA LYS A 41 -7.48 14.86 -3.12
C LYS A 41 -6.82 13.54 -3.54
N ALA A 42 -6.57 13.34 -4.83
CA ALA A 42 -5.86 12.15 -5.31
C ALA A 42 -4.42 12.08 -4.78
N ARG A 43 -3.71 13.21 -4.73
CA ARG A 43 -2.37 13.30 -4.13
C ARG A 43 -2.39 13.00 -2.64
N GLU A 44 -3.36 13.55 -1.92
CA GLU A 44 -3.53 13.30 -0.49
C GLU A 44 -3.85 11.83 -0.21
N ALA A 45 -4.75 11.22 -0.99
CA ALA A 45 -5.07 9.80 -0.89
C ALA A 45 -3.84 8.92 -1.13
N MET A 46 -3.07 9.20 -2.19
CA MET A 46 -1.84 8.47 -2.49
C MET A 46 -0.81 8.60 -1.37
N ALA A 47 -0.60 9.80 -0.83
CA ALA A 47 0.32 10.01 0.28
C ALA A 47 -0.11 9.23 1.52
N LYS A 48 -1.42 9.23 1.84
CA LYS A 48 -1.98 8.47 2.95
C LYS A 48 -1.82 6.97 2.76
N GLU A 49 -2.06 6.46 1.56
CA GLU A 49 -1.84 5.04 1.24
C GLU A 49 -0.38 4.63 1.37
N GLN A 50 0.57 5.48 0.95
CA GLN A 50 1.99 5.23 1.14
C GLN A 50 2.38 5.17 2.62
N GLU A 51 1.86 6.08 3.45
CA GLU A 51 2.11 6.08 4.89
C GLU A 51 1.57 4.77 5.53
N LEU A 52 0.36 4.36 5.15
CA LEU A 52 -0.24 3.11 5.61
C LEU A 52 0.56 1.88 5.14
N ALA A 53 1.01 1.88 3.88
CA ALA A 53 1.84 0.81 3.34
C ALA A 53 3.17 0.69 4.08
N SER A 54 3.82 1.82 4.41
CA SER A 54 5.04 1.83 5.21
C SER A 54 4.81 1.22 6.60
N LYS A 55 3.75 1.64 7.29
CA LYS A 55 3.38 1.10 8.61
C LYS A 55 3.10 -0.40 8.57
N ARG A 56 2.44 -0.89 7.51
CA ARG A 56 2.20 -2.32 7.32
C ARG A 56 3.50 -3.08 7.06
N ALA A 57 4.37 -2.58 6.17
CA ALA A 57 5.64 -3.21 5.87
C ALA A 57 6.55 -3.36 7.11
N GLU A 58 6.58 -2.36 7.99
CA GLU A 58 7.32 -2.44 9.26
C GLU A 58 6.87 -3.58 10.18
N PHE A 59 5.58 -3.95 10.11
CA PHE A 59 5.02 -5.05 10.86
C PHE A 59 5.21 -6.38 10.12
N GLU A 60 4.83 -6.43 8.84
CA GLU A 60 4.86 -7.63 8.00
C GLU A 60 6.26 -8.19 7.91
N THR A 61 7.29 -7.36 7.67
CA THR A 61 8.70 -7.81 7.56
C THR A 61 9.23 -8.54 8.80
N LYS A 62 8.65 -8.31 9.98
CA LYS A 62 9.04 -8.97 11.23
C LYS A 62 8.28 -10.28 11.47
N GLN A 63 7.20 -10.52 10.73
CA GLN A 63 6.43 -11.75 10.82
C GLN A 63 7.19 -12.91 10.18
N HIS A 64 6.77 -14.12 10.53
CA HIS A 64 7.21 -15.33 9.83
C HIS A 64 6.70 -15.30 8.38
N HIS A 65 7.55 -15.66 7.43
CA HIS A 65 7.18 -15.78 6.02
C HIS A 65 7.51 -17.16 5.49
N ASP A 66 6.62 -17.68 4.65
CA ASP A 66 6.83 -18.93 3.92
C ASP A 66 7.41 -18.65 2.54
N ARG A 67 8.28 -19.54 2.06
CA ARG A 67 8.91 -19.41 0.74
C ARG A 67 8.26 -20.36 -0.26
N ILE A 68 7.40 -19.84 -1.12
CA ILE A 68 6.64 -20.61 -2.12
C ILE A 68 7.08 -20.21 -3.53
N LYS A 69 7.58 -21.17 -4.32
CA LYS A 69 8.02 -20.96 -5.71
C LYS A 69 8.98 -19.75 -5.88
N GLY A 70 9.84 -19.53 -4.89
CA GLY A 70 10.82 -18.44 -4.89
C GLY A 70 10.31 -17.08 -4.36
N ARG A 71 9.02 -16.96 -4.01
CA ARG A 71 8.44 -15.76 -3.39
C ARG A 71 8.33 -15.92 -1.87
N CYS A 72 8.53 -14.85 -1.12
CA CYS A 72 8.22 -14.79 0.32
C CYS A 72 6.79 -14.31 0.48
N VAL A 73 5.96 -15.06 1.21
CA VAL A 73 4.54 -14.78 1.43
C VAL A 73 4.22 -14.92 2.90
N LEU A 74 3.15 -14.26 3.36
CA LEU A 74 2.67 -14.43 4.72
C LEU A 74 1.98 -15.80 4.89
N PRO A 75 1.88 -16.34 6.12
CA PRO A 75 1.31 -17.67 6.34
C PRO A 75 -0.16 -17.78 5.90
N ASP A 76 -0.92 -16.68 6.01
CA ASP A 76 -2.32 -16.66 5.57
C ASP A 76 -2.43 -16.64 4.04
N GLU A 77 -1.51 -15.95 3.36
CA GLU A 77 -1.41 -15.97 1.90
C GLU A 77 -0.96 -17.35 1.40
N ALA A 78 -0.05 -18.00 2.11
CA ALA A 78 0.37 -19.36 1.81
C ALA A 78 -0.82 -20.33 1.83
N LYS A 79 -1.66 -20.28 2.87
CA LYS A 79 -2.89 -21.09 2.97
C LYS A 79 -3.88 -20.77 1.85
N ALA A 80 -4.03 -19.49 1.49
CA ALA A 80 -4.88 -19.09 0.37
C ALA A 80 -4.35 -19.66 -0.96
N LEU A 81 -3.03 -19.66 -1.17
CA LEU A 81 -2.41 -20.24 -2.37
C LEU A 81 -2.57 -21.77 -2.44
N GLU A 82 -2.50 -22.46 -1.31
CA GLU A 82 -2.76 -23.90 -1.26
C GLU A 82 -4.22 -24.22 -1.58
N SER A 83 -5.17 -23.49 -0.98
CA SER A 83 -6.60 -23.71 -1.24
C SER A 83 -7.02 -23.40 -2.67
N THR A 84 -6.34 -22.45 -3.33
CA THR A 84 -6.59 -22.09 -4.73
C THR A 84 -5.83 -22.97 -5.73
N GLN A 85 -4.99 -23.89 -5.25
CA GLN A 85 -4.25 -24.80 -6.12
C GLN A 85 -5.21 -25.80 -6.76
N THR A 86 -5.70 -25.46 -7.96
CA THR A 86 -6.51 -26.37 -8.77
C THR A 86 -5.68 -27.61 -9.08
N HIS A 87 -6.14 -28.77 -8.66
CA HIS A 87 -5.54 -30.04 -9.08
C HIS A 87 -5.51 -30.10 -10.60
N ALA A 88 -4.33 -30.36 -11.17
CA ALA A 88 -4.19 -30.50 -12.60
C ALA A 88 -5.14 -31.59 -13.08
N ARG A 89 -5.88 -31.31 -14.17
CA ARG A 89 -6.79 -32.29 -14.77
C ARG A 89 -6.01 -33.59 -15.00
N PRO A 90 -6.51 -34.76 -14.53
CA PRO A 90 -5.83 -36.02 -14.77
C PRO A 90 -5.64 -36.21 -16.27
N ALA A 91 -4.46 -36.70 -16.66
CA ALA A 91 -4.13 -36.92 -18.06
C ALA A 91 -5.10 -37.94 -18.67
N ASP A 92 -5.59 -37.65 -19.87
CA ASP A 92 -6.55 -38.50 -20.57
C ASP A 92 -5.97 -39.92 -20.78
N PRO A 93 -6.63 -40.99 -20.27
CA PRO A 93 -6.14 -42.35 -20.38
C PRO A 93 -5.96 -42.80 -21.84
N GLY A 94 -6.79 -42.34 -22.78
CA GLY A 94 -6.65 -42.66 -24.19
C GLY A 94 -5.36 -42.08 -24.79
N ARG A 95 -5.07 -40.81 -24.45
CA ARG A 95 -3.81 -40.16 -24.83
C ARG A 95 -2.59 -40.87 -24.23
N ILE A 96 -2.65 -41.33 -22.98
CA ILE A 96 -1.55 -42.08 -22.35
C ILE A 96 -1.30 -43.39 -23.09
N ALA A 97 -2.35 -44.16 -23.40
CA ALA A 97 -2.22 -45.42 -24.13
C ALA A 97 -1.59 -45.21 -25.51
N TYR A 98 -2.02 -44.17 -26.23
CA TYR A 98 -1.45 -43.82 -27.52
C TYR A 98 0.04 -43.43 -27.42
N ILE A 99 0.43 -42.62 -26.43
CA ILE A 99 1.84 -42.28 -26.19
C ILE A 99 2.67 -43.54 -25.89
N GLN A 100 2.14 -44.48 -25.11
CA GLN A 100 2.83 -45.74 -24.82
C GLN A 100 3.01 -46.61 -26.07
N GLN A 101 2.00 -46.64 -26.95
CA GLN A 101 2.08 -47.36 -28.22
C GLN A 101 3.13 -46.72 -29.14
N LEU A 102 3.09 -45.39 -29.31
CA LEU A 102 4.12 -44.66 -30.07
C LEU A 102 5.54 -44.91 -29.56
N LYS A 103 5.74 -44.96 -28.23
CA LYS A 103 7.06 -45.27 -27.65
C LYS A 103 7.56 -46.66 -28.04
N LYS A 104 6.66 -47.65 -28.15
CA LYS A 104 6.98 -49.00 -28.62
C LYS A 104 7.32 -48.99 -30.11
N ASP A 105 6.47 -48.36 -30.92
CA ASP A 105 6.60 -48.34 -32.38
C ASP A 105 7.87 -47.62 -32.83
N LEU A 106 8.21 -46.51 -32.18
CA LEU A 106 9.42 -45.72 -32.46
C LEU A 106 10.68 -46.29 -31.79
N LYS A 107 10.58 -47.42 -31.07
CA LYS A 107 11.68 -48.04 -30.29
C LYS A 107 12.42 -47.03 -29.41
N LEU A 108 11.71 -46.05 -28.85
CA LEU A 108 12.31 -45.04 -27.99
C LEU A 108 12.84 -45.73 -26.73
N LYS A 109 14.17 -45.68 -26.53
CA LYS A 109 14.78 -46.21 -25.30
C LYS A 109 14.16 -45.50 -24.11
N LYS A 110 13.79 -46.27 -23.09
CA LYS A 110 13.52 -45.68 -21.77
C LYS A 110 14.81 -45.01 -21.32
N TYR A 111 14.81 -43.69 -21.19
CA TYR A 111 15.85 -43.01 -20.43
C TYR A 111 15.72 -43.50 -18.99
N SER A 112 16.72 -44.25 -18.51
CA SER A 112 16.83 -44.51 -17.07
C SER A 112 17.25 -43.20 -16.42
N ASN A 113 16.45 -42.74 -15.46
CA ASN A 113 16.92 -41.75 -14.50
C ASN A 113 17.94 -42.39 -13.56
#